data_AF-A0A699S6N3-F1
#
_entry.id   AF-A0A699S6N3-F1
#
_cell.length_a   1.000
_cell.length_b   1.000
_cell.length_c   1.000
_cell.angle_alpha   90.00
_cell.angle_beta   90.00
_cell.angle_gamma   90.00
#
_symmetry.space_group_name_H-M   'P 1'
#
loop_
_entity.id
_entity.type
_entity.pdbx_description
1 polymer ?
#
loop_
_entity_poly.entity_id
_entity_poly.type
_entity_poly.pdbx_seq_one_letter_code
_entity_poly.pdbx_strand_id
1 'polypeptide(L)'
;LQARTLLYHGCEGFLATIHDTTSDVPYIHDQPIVSKFPDVFPDELPGIPPVRKVEFNIELIPGAEPISKTPYRMAPIELKELKDQLQELLERGFIRLSLRVKEQDISKTAFHTRYGHYEFLVMPFGLTNAPAVFMDLMN
;
A
#
# COMPACT_ATOMS: atom_id res chain seq x y z
N LEU A 1 -27.04 -50.70 -1.09
CA LEU A 1 -28.11 -50.73 -0.07
C LEU A 1 -28.74 -49.35 0.01
N GLN A 2 -30.06 -49.28 -0.17
CA GLN A 2 -30.81 -48.02 -0.21
C GLN A 2 -31.02 -47.51 1.23
N ALA A 3 -30.35 -46.42 1.60
CA ALA A 3 -30.55 -45.76 2.89
C ALA A 3 -32.04 -45.55 3.24
N ARG A 4 -32.87 -45.36 2.21
CA ARG A 4 -34.33 -45.27 2.29
C ARG A 4 -34.99 -46.49 2.94
N THR A 5 -34.56 -47.71 2.61
CA THR A 5 -35.11 -48.95 3.19
C THR A 5 -34.80 -49.06 4.68
N LEU A 6 -33.59 -48.66 5.10
CA LEU A 6 -33.18 -48.69 6.51
C LEU A 6 -33.91 -47.62 7.34
N LEU A 7 -34.16 -46.44 6.76
CA LEU A 7 -35.01 -45.41 7.39
C LEU A 7 -36.46 -45.88 7.58
N TYR A 8 -37.03 -46.62 6.62
CA TYR A 8 -38.37 -47.23 6.76
C TYR A 8 -38.46 -48.30 7.86
N HIS A 9 -37.34 -48.93 8.21
CA HIS A 9 -37.25 -49.88 9.33
C HIS A 9 -36.96 -49.22 10.68
N GLY A 10 -37.03 -47.88 10.77
CA GLY A 10 -36.92 -47.12 12.01
C GLY A 10 -35.47 -46.85 12.45
N CYS A 11 -34.49 -47.05 11.58
CA CYS A 11 -33.11 -46.68 11.87
C CYS A 11 -32.92 -45.16 11.81
N GLU A 12 -32.13 -44.59 12.73
CA GLU A 12 -31.74 -43.19 12.69
C GLU A 12 -30.75 -42.93 11.57
N GLY A 13 -31.01 -41.89 10.76
CA GLY A 13 -30.12 -41.43 9.71
C GLY A 13 -29.57 -40.06 10.05
N PHE A 14 -28.26 -39.88 9.85
CA PHE A 14 -27.60 -38.59 10.00
C PHE A 14 -27.17 -38.09 8.63
N LEU A 15 -27.52 -36.84 8.32
CA LEU A 15 -27.02 -36.14 7.15
C LEU A 15 -25.75 -35.40 7.53
N ALA A 16 -24.63 -35.79 6.95
CA ALA A 16 -23.38 -35.03 7.04
C ALA A 16 -23.14 -34.33 5.71
N THR A 17 -23.01 -33.01 5.74
CA THR A 17 -22.55 -32.22 4.60
C THR A 17 -21.06 -31.93 4.77
N ILE A 18 -20.27 -32.28 3.75
CA ILE A 18 -18.86 -31.90 3.69
C ILE A 18 -18.80 -30.60 2.90
N HIS A 19 -18.46 -29.50 3.59
CA HIS A 19 -18.11 -28.26 2.92
C HIS A 19 -16.63 -28.31 2.60
N ASP A 20 -16.32 -28.26 1.31
CA ASP A 20 -14.94 -28.15 0.86
C ASP A 20 -14.38 -26.79 1.32
N THR A 21 -13.39 -26.82 2.22
CA THR A 21 -12.66 -25.63 2.67
C THR A 21 -11.43 -25.36 1.81
N THR A 22 -11.17 -26.17 0.77
CA THR A 22 -10.07 -25.98 -0.16
C THR A 22 -10.44 -25.00 -1.28
N SER A 23 -10.63 -23.76 -0.84
CA SER A 23 -10.34 -22.52 -1.59
C SER A 23 -11.01 -22.31 -2.96
N ASP A 24 -12.23 -21.78 -2.94
CA ASP A 24 -12.45 -20.51 -3.64
C ASP A 24 -12.19 -19.41 -2.60
N VAL A 25 -11.09 -18.68 -2.74
CA VAL A 25 -10.93 -17.43 -1.99
C VAL A 25 -12.08 -16.53 -2.46
N PRO A 26 -13.00 -16.10 -1.57
CA PRO A 26 -14.14 -15.29 -2.00
C PRO A 26 -13.61 -14.07 -2.76
N TYR A 27 -14.03 -13.91 -4.01
CA TYR A 27 -13.58 -12.78 -4.81
C TYR A 27 -14.12 -11.51 -4.16
N ILE A 28 -13.25 -10.52 -3.94
CA ILE A 28 -13.61 -9.31 -3.18
C ILE A 28 -14.84 -8.60 -3.78
N HIS A 29 -15.02 -8.67 -5.09
CA HIS A 29 -16.15 -8.06 -5.79
C HIS A 29 -17.49 -8.78 -5.57
N ASP A 30 -17.49 -10.01 -5.07
CA ASP A 30 -18.71 -10.72 -4.67
C ASP A 30 -19.27 -10.19 -3.35
N GLN A 31 -18.49 -9.38 -2.61
CA GLN A 31 -18.96 -8.79 -1.37
C GLN A 31 -19.91 -7.61 -1.65
N PRO A 32 -21.15 -7.63 -1.12
CA PRO A 32 -22.13 -6.56 -1.34
C PRO A 32 -21.68 -5.17 -0.85
N ILE A 33 -20.66 -5.10 0.01
CA ILE A 33 -20.10 -3.83 0.47
C ILE A 33 -19.18 -3.19 -0.59
N VAL A 34 -18.44 -4.01 -1.33
CA VAL A 34 -17.46 -3.56 -2.35
C VAL A 34 -18.21 -2.97 -3.55
N SER A 35 -19.30 -3.61 -3.97
CA SER A 35 -20.16 -3.08 -5.03
C SER A 35 -20.90 -1.79 -4.67
N LYS A 36 -21.04 -1.47 -3.38
CA LYS A 36 -21.64 -0.20 -2.90
C LYS A 36 -20.66 0.97 -2.92
N PHE A 37 -19.35 0.71 -2.86
CA PHE A 37 -18.30 1.72 -2.77
C PHE A 37 -17.19 1.48 -3.81
N PRO A 38 -17.52 1.45 -5.11
CA PRO A 38 -16.53 1.19 -6.16
C PRO A 38 -15.42 2.24 -6.24
N ASP A 39 -15.69 3.46 -5.76
CA ASP A 39 -14.74 4.56 -5.64
C ASP A 39 -13.72 4.37 -4.50
N VAL A 40 -14.07 3.59 -3.47
CA VAL A 40 -13.21 3.30 -2.31
C VAL A 40 -12.30 2.08 -2.57
N PHE A 41 -12.76 1.15 -3.41
CA PHE A 41 -12.03 -0.09 -3.75
C PHE A 41 -11.65 -0.16 -5.25
N PRO A 42 -10.92 0.82 -5.81
CA PRO A 42 -10.45 0.72 -7.19
C PRO A 42 -9.27 -0.27 -7.31
N ASP A 43 -9.10 -0.87 -8.49
CA ASP A 43 -7.97 -1.76 -8.79
C ASP A 43 -6.62 -1.02 -8.74
N GLU A 44 -6.63 0.28 -9.07
CA GLU A 44 -5.48 1.18 -9.02
C GLU A 44 -5.81 2.47 -8.26
N LEU A 45 -4.83 3.00 -7.52
CA LEU A 45 -5.02 4.22 -6.73
C LEU A 45 -5.13 5.45 -7.65
N PRO A 46 -6.05 6.40 -7.37
CA PRO A 46 -6.31 7.57 -8.23
C PRO A 46 -5.24 8.67 -8.19
N GLY A 47 -3.99 8.32 -7.86
CA GLY A 47 -2.88 9.27 -7.73
C GLY A 47 -2.92 10.04 -6.40
N ILE A 48 -2.63 11.35 -6.46
CA ILE A 48 -2.44 12.19 -5.28
C ILE A 48 -3.73 12.25 -4.44
N PRO A 49 -3.67 11.97 -3.12
CA PRO A 49 -4.83 12.08 -2.26
C PRO A 49 -5.34 13.54 -2.19
N PRO A 50 -6.65 13.74 -2.00
CA PRO A 50 -7.20 15.09 -1.82
C PRO A 50 -6.55 15.78 -0.62
N VAL A 51 -6.50 17.12 -0.64
CA VAL A 51 -5.94 17.90 0.47
C VAL A 51 -6.70 17.60 1.76
N ARG A 52 -5.97 17.19 2.81
CA ARG A 52 -6.52 16.84 4.14
C ARG A 52 -6.16 17.92 5.16
N LYS A 53 -6.93 18.00 6.25
CA LYS A 53 -6.66 18.94 7.37
C LYS A 53 -5.38 18.59 8.14
N VAL A 54 -4.97 17.32 8.10
CA VAL A 54 -3.76 16.82 8.75
C VAL A 54 -2.65 16.78 7.71
N GLU A 55 -1.67 17.67 7.87
CA GLU A 55 -0.45 17.67 7.08
C GLU A 55 0.60 16.77 7.75
N PHE A 56 1.20 15.89 6.97
CA PHE A 56 2.28 15.03 7.46
C PHE A 56 3.59 15.82 7.51
N ASN A 57 4.11 16.04 8.71
CA ASN A 57 5.37 16.74 8.94
C ASN A 57 6.44 15.76 9.45
N ILE A 58 7.65 15.88 8.88
CA ILE A 58 8.83 15.16 9.38
C ILE A 58 9.56 16.11 10.32
N GLU A 59 9.25 15.97 11.61
CA GLU A 59 9.96 16.67 12.67
C GLU A 59 11.31 16.01 12.90
N LEU A 60 12.38 16.81 12.79
CA LEU A 60 13.71 16.37 13.16
C LEU A 60 13.93 16.69 14.63
N ILE A 61 14.66 15.80 15.32
CA ILE A 61 15.12 16.07 16.68
C ILE A 61 15.96 17.36 16.65
N PRO A 62 15.78 18.30 17.61
CA PRO A 62 16.57 19.53 17.64
C PRO A 62 18.07 19.26 17.54
N GLY A 63 18.73 19.89 16.56
CA GLY A 63 20.16 19.69 16.28
C GLY A 63 20.49 18.48 15.39
N ALA A 64 19.52 17.67 14.98
CA ALA A 64 19.73 16.62 14.01
C ALA A 64 19.75 17.18 12.58
N GLU A 65 20.82 16.88 11.85
CA GLU A 65 20.90 17.17 10.44
C GLU A 65 20.13 16.13 9.61
N PRO A 66 19.46 16.56 8.53
CA PRO A 66 18.85 15.64 7.59
C PRO A 66 19.83 14.63 6.97
N ILE A 67 19.34 13.43 6.64
CA ILE A 67 20.20 12.35 6.14
C ILE A 67 20.55 12.56 4.67
N SER A 68 21.84 12.73 4.37
CA SER A 68 22.38 12.68 3.01
C SER A 68 23.39 11.54 2.89
N LYS A 69 22.95 10.40 2.36
CA LYS A 69 23.79 9.22 2.13
C LYS A 69 24.07 9.03 0.65
N THR A 70 25.25 8.53 0.32
CA THR A 70 25.56 8.16 -1.06
C THR A 70 24.69 6.98 -1.49
N PRO A 71 24.21 6.94 -2.75
CA PRO A 71 23.41 5.83 -3.23
C PRO A 71 24.18 4.52 -3.12
N TYR A 72 23.49 3.48 -2.63
CA TYR A 72 24.06 2.15 -2.55
C TYR A 72 24.42 1.59 -3.93
N ARG A 73 25.38 0.66 -3.95
CA ARG A 73 25.71 -0.08 -5.18
C ARG A 73 24.58 -1.06 -5.50
N MET A 74 24.15 -1.04 -6.74
CA MET A 74 23.10 -1.89 -7.28
C MET A 74 23.58 -2.53 -8.59
N ALA A 75 23.16 -3.77 -8.84
CA ALA A 75 23.39 -4.49 -10.08
C ALA A 75 22.59 -3.87 -11.25
N PRO A 76 22.96 -4.14 -12.52
CA PRO A 76 22.25 -3.57 -13.67
C PRO A 76 20.74 -3.86 -13.68
N ILE A 77 20.32 -5.03 -13.21
CA ILE A 77 18.90 -5.40 -13.14
C ILE A 77 18.13 -4.61 -12.08
N GLU A 78 18.74 -4.38 -10.92
CA GLU A 78 18.17 -3.56 -9.84
C GLU A 78 18.08 -2.09 -10.25
N LEU A 79 19.07 -1.59 -11.00
CA LEU A 79 19.03 -0.22 -11.53
C LEU A 79 17.91 -0.04 -12.56
N LYS A 80 17.66 -1.05 -13.40
CA LYS A 80 16.54 -1.03 -14.34
C LYS A 80 15.22 -0.99 -13.57
N GLU A 81 15.03 -1.88 -12.61
CA GLU A 81 13.82 -1.92 -11.78
C GLU A 81 13.61 -0.60 -11.03
N LEU A 82 14.66 -0.06 -10.41
CA LEU A 82 14.60 1.23 -9.74
C LEU A 82 14.15 2.34 -10.70
N LYS A 83 14.67 2.34 -11.94
CA LYS A 83 14.27 3.33 -12.94
C LYS A 83 12.79 3.21 -13.29
N ASP A 84 12.32 1.98 -13.50
CA ASP A 84 10.93 1.70 -13.88
C ASP A 84 9.97 2.12 -12.73
N GLN A 85 10.33 1.83 -11.48
CA GLN A 85 9.59 2.30 -10.30
C GLN A 85 9.59 3.82 -10.14
N LEU A 86 10.71 4.50 -10.39
CA LEU A 86 10.75 5.97 -10.35
C LEU A 86 9.84 6.59 -11.40
N GLN A 87 9.79 5.99 -12.59
CA GLN A 87 8.92 6.45 -13.66
C GLN A 87 7.44 6.30 -13.28
N GLU A 88 7.05 5.15 -12.73
CA GLU A 88 5.69 4.92 -12.24
C GLU A 88 5.30 5.92 -11.15
N LEU A 89 6.19 6.16 -10.18
CA LEU A 89 5.93 7.13 -9.09
C LEU A 89 5.79 8.57 -9.61
N LEU A 90 6.54 8.95 -10.65
CA LEU A 90 6.41 10.26 -11.30
C LEU A 90 5.08 10.38 -12.05
N GLU A 91 4.71 9.35 -12.81
CA GLU A 91 3.47 9.32 -13.59
C GLU A 91 2.22 9.35 -12.69
N ARG A 92 2.28 8.67 -11.54
CA ARG A 92 1.23 8.73 -10.51
C ARG A 92 1.23 10.03 -9.70
N GLY A 93 2.24 10.87 -9.86
CA GLY A 93 2.39 12.13 -9.13
C GLY A 93 2.74 11.95 -7.65
N PHE A 94 3.24 10.77 -7.24
CA PHE A 94 3.65 10.51 -5.86
C PHE A 94 4.99 11.14 -5.51
N ILE A 95 5.84 11.36 -6.51
CA ILE A 95 7.12 12.06 -6.36
C ILE A 95 7.26 13.15 -7.41
N ARG A 96 8.14 14.12 -7.16
CA ARG A 96 8.58 15.10 -8.18
C ARG A 96 10.09 15.28 -8.16
N LEU A 97 10.62 15.74 -9.29
CA LEU A 97 12.03 16.11 -9.42
C LEU A 97 12.31 17.40 -8.64
N SER A 98 13.26 17.37 -7.73
CA SER A 98 13.66 18.53 -6.93
C SER A 98 14.62 19.42 -7.74
N LEU A 99 14.08 20.29 -8.61
CA LEU A 99 14.84 20.95 -9.69
C LEU A 99 15.81 22.06 -9.27
N ARG A 100 15.86 22.50 -8.00
CA ARG A 100 16.82 23.45 -7.42
C ARG A 100 16.38 23.70 -5.99
N VAL A 101 17.02 23.07 -5.02
CA VAL A 101 16.68 23.28 -3.61
C VAL A 101 17.84 23.98 -2.92
N LYS A 102 17.56 25.03 -2.13
CA LYS A 102 18.54 25.63 -1.23
C LYS A 102 18.97 24.55 -0.23
N GLU A 103 20.26 24.42 0.08
CA GLU A 103 20.82 23.38 0.97
C GLU A 103 20.02 23.11 2.26
N GLN A 104 19.35 24.14 2.76
CA GLN A 104 18.58 24.18 4.01
C GLN A 104 17.26 23.39 3.95
N ASP A 105 16.68 23.24 2.74
CA ASP A 105 15.35 22.65 2.53
C ASP A 105 15.41 21.29 1.79
N ILE A 106 16.61 20.82 1.44
CA ILE A 106 16.81 19.65 0.54
C ILE A 106 16.26 18.36 1.14
N SER A 107 16.24 18.19 2.46
CA SER A 107 16.60 16.87 2.98
C SER A 107 15.64 16.26 3.99
N LYS A 108 14.44 16.84 4.17
CA LYS A 108 13.42 16.20 5.03
C LYS A 108 12.68 15.07 4.33
N THR A 109 12.41 15.18 3.03
CA THR A 109 11.66 14.18 2.24
C THR A 109 12.35 13.74 0.95
N ALA A 110 13.50 14.34 0.60
CA ALA A 110 14.17 14.01 -0.66
C ALA A 110 15.11 12.82 -0.52
N PHE A 111 15.12 11.97 -1.55
CA PHE A 111 16.04 10.86 -1.69
C PHE A 111 16.84 11.00 -2.99
N HIS A 112 18.06 10.46 -2.97
CA HIS A 112 18.99 10.54 -4.08
C HIS A 112 19.16 9.19 -4.74
N THR A 113 19.02 9.17 -6.08
CA THR A 113 19.27 7.98 -6.91
C THR A 113 20.26 8.33 -8.01
N ARG A 114 20.71 7.33 -8.77
CA ARG A 114 21.55 7.57 -9.96
C ARG A 114 20.83 8.33 -11.08
N TYR A 115 19.51 8.45 -11.01
CA TYR A 115 18.67 9.11 -12.02
C TYR A 115 18.26 10.53 -11.63
N GLY A 116 18.51 10.94 -10.38
CA GLY A 116 18.20 12.29 -9.91
C GLY A 116 17.85 12.36 -8.43
N HIS A 117 17.48 13.56 -8.01
CA HIS A 117 16.94 13.86 -6.69
C HIS A 117 15.42 14.02 -6.78
N TYR A 118 14.71 13.30 -5.92
CA TYR A 118 13.26 13.28 -5.91
C TYR A 118 12.76 13.50 -4.49
N GLU A 119 11.59 14.12 -4.37
CA GLU A 119 10.88 14.28 -3.11
C GLU A 119 9.47 13.70 -3.21
N PHE A 120 9.01 13.09 -2.11
CA PHE A 120 7.66 12.55 -2.02
C PHE A 120 6.63 13.66 -1.79
N LEU A 121 5.52 13.58 -2.52
CA LEU A 121 4.34 14.43 -2.39
C LEU A 121 3.23 13.78 -1.55
N VAL A 122 3.37 12.49 -1.29
CA VAL A 122 2.51 11.70 -0.41
C VAL A 122 3.34 11.17 0.75
N MET A 123 2.69 10.74 1.84
CA MET A 123 3.40 10.11 2.95
C MET A 123 4.12 8.84 2.47
N PRO A 124 5.47 8.78 2.51
CA PRO A 124 6.19 7.59 2.06
C PRO A 124 6.19 6.51 3.14
N PHE A 125 6.42 5.26 2.72
CA PHE A 125 6.62 4.15 3.63
C PHE A 125 7.95 4.26 4.38
N GLY A 126 8.01 3.66 5.57
CA GLY A 126 9.24 3.55 6.36
C GLY A 126 9.56 4.73 7.27
N LEU A 127 8.69 5.76 7.34
CA LEU A 127 8.83 6.84 8.32
C LEU A 127 8.27 6.45 9.69
N THR A 128 9.01 6.78 10.76
CA THR A 128 8.70 6.34 12.12
C THR A 128 7.36 6.86 12.65
N ASN A 129 6.96 8.07 12.27
CA ASN A 129 5.70 8.69 12.69
C ASN A 129 4.53 8.43 11.72
N ALA A 130 4.74 7.80 10.57
CA ALA A 130 3.68 7.58 9.57
C ALA A 130 2.45 6.82 10.13
N PRO A 131 2.60 5.74 10.92
CA PRO A 131 1.43 5.06 11.50
C PRO A 131 0.64 5.94 12.46
N ALA A 132 1.31 6.76 13.27
CA ALA A 132 0.66 7.67 14.22
C ALA A 132 -0.18 8.72 13.49
N VAL A 133 0.40 9.37 12.48
CA VAL A 133 -0.32 10.39 11.69
C VAL A 133 -1.48 9.77 10.91
N PHE A 134 -1.33 8.53 10.43
CA PHE A 134 -2.44 7.82 9.80
C PHE A 134 -3.57 7.49 10.80
N MET A 135 -3.25 7.12 12.04
CA MET A 135 -4.26 6.92 13.09
C MET A 135 -4.98 8.22 13.44
N ASP A 136 -4.25 9.33 13.59
CA ASP A 136 -4.84 10.65 13.88
C ASP A 136 -5.79 11.12 12.79
N LEU A 137 -5.53 10.75 11.54
CA LEU A 137 -6.44 11.02 10.42
C LEU A 137 -7.75 10.22 10.49
N MET A 138 -7.71 9.01 11.06
CA MET A 138 -8.85 8.09 11.10
C MET A 138 -9.77 8.34 12.31
N ASN A 139 -9.30 9.07 13.32
CA ASN A 139 -10.03 9.42 14.54
C ASN A 139 -10.93 10.65 14.36
#